data_AF-A0A3D2BHA4-F1
#
_entry.id   AF-A0A3D2BHA4-F1
#
_cell.length_a   1.000
_cell.length_b   1.000
_cell.length_c   1.000
_cell.angle_alpha   90.00
_cell.angle_beta   90.00
_cell.angle_gamma   90.00
#
_symmetry.space_group_name_H-M   'P 1'
#
loop_
_entity.id
_entity.type
_entity.pdbx_description
1 polymer ?
#
loop_
_entity_poly.entity_id
_entity_poly.type
_entity_poly.pdbx_seq_one_letter_code
_entity_poly.pdbx_strand_id
1 'polypeptide(L)' 'MNENMLNLMDELVEITKKHANNEDVKAHASLESENKLRIQIIISDKNELDITLNSLQHAV' A
#
# COMPACT_ATOMS: atom_id res chain seq x y z
N MET A 1 -10.66 0.11 -8.68
CA MET A 1 -10.18 1.02 -7.61
C MET A 1 -10.59 2.44 -7.97
N ASN A 2 -10.96 3.26 -6.99
CA ASN A 2 -11.22 4.68 -7.24
C ASN A 2 -9.89 5.43 -7.44
N GLU A 3 -9.95 6.65 -7.98
CA GLU A 3 -8.77 7.49 -8.27
C GLU A 3 -7.93 7.78 -7.02
N ASN A 4 -8.58 8.01 -5.88
CA ASN A 4 -7.90 8.23 -4.59
C ASN A 4 -7.02 7.04 -4.18
N MET A 5 -7.48 5.80 -4.42
CA MET A 5 -6.71 4.60 -4.14
C MET A 5 -5.53 4.43 -5.07
N LEU A 6 -5.63 4.85 -6.34
CA LEU A 6 -4.49 4.83 -7.25
C LEU A 6 -3.43 5.85 -6.82
N ASN A 7 -3.84 7.07 -6.50
CA ASN A 7 -2.94 8.11 -6.01
C ASN A 7 -2.22 7.68 -4.73
N LEU A 8 -2.93 7.05 -3.78
CA LEU A 8 -2.32 6.49 -2.58
C LEU A 8 -1.25 5.43 -2.89
N MET A 9 -1.48 4.56 -3.89
CA MET A 9 -0.49 3.56 -4.29
C MET A 9 0.74 4.19 -4.90
N ASP A 10 0.57 5.19 -5.76
CA ASP A 10 1.69 5.88 -6.39
C ASP A 10 2.53 6.65 -5.34
N GLU A 11 1.88 7.37 -4.42
CA GLU A 11 2.56 8.04 -3.31
C GLU A 11 3.36 7.06 -2.42
N LEU A 12 2.77 5.90 -2.12
CA LEU A 12 3.42 4.87 -1.31
C LEU A 12 4.63 4.24 -2.03
N VAL A 13 4.56 4.06 -3.35
CA VAL A 13 5.72 3.64 -4.15
C VAL A 13 6.81 4.71 -4.10
N GLU A 14 6.50 5.96 -4.41
CA GLU A 14 7.48 7.05 -4.46
C GLU A 14 8.20 7.27 -3.13
N ILE A 15 7.45 7.31 -2.02
CA ILE A 15 8.04 7.53 -0.70
C ILE A 15 8.92 6.35 -0.27
N THR A 16 8.53 5.12 -0.63
CA THR A 16 9.30 3.93 -0.33
C THR A 16 10.58 3.88 -1.16
N LYS A 17 10.52 4.20 -2.46
CA LYS A 17 11.71 4.30 -3.31
C LYS A 17 12.75 5.25 -2.72
N LYS A 18 12.29 6.44 -2.32
CA LYS A 18 13.13 7.47 -1.70
C LYS A 18 13.78 7.02 -0.38
N HIS A 19 13.02 6.38 0.51
CA HIS A 19 13.54 5.95 1.82
C HIS A 19 14.37 4.67 1.76
N ALA A 20 14.00 3.74 0.89
CA ALA A 20 14.73 2.49 0.69
C ALA A 20 15.99 2.69 -0.16
N ASN A 21 16.08 3.80 -0.90
CA ASN A 21 17.08 4.06 -1.94
C ASN A 21 17.10 2.94 -2.98
N ASN A 22 15.91 2.52 -3.42
CA ASN A 22 15.70 1.42 -4.36
C ASN A 22 14.59 1.78 -5.35
N GLU A 23 14.85 1.62 -6.65
CA GLU A 23 13.87 1.91 -7.71
C GLU A 23 12.90 0.76 -8.00
N ASP A 24 13.25 -0.47 -7.64
CA ASP A 24 12.42 -1.66 -7.82
C ASP A 24 11.50 -1.85 -6.61
N VAL A 25 10.52 -0.96 -6.54
CA VAL A 25 9.44 -0.97 -5.57
C VAL A 25 8.11 -1.16 -6.28
N LYS A 26 7.28 -2.06 -5.78
CA LYS A 26 5.93 -2.35 -6.29
C LYS A 26 4.93 -2.24 -5.16
N ALA A 27 3.74 -1.72 -5.46
CA ALA A 27 2.62 -1.69 -4.54
C ALA A 27 1.47 -2.53 -5.09
N HIS A 28 0.86 -3.33 -4.22
CA HIS A 28 -0.33 -4.11 -4.50
C HIS A 28 -1.40 -3.78 -3.46
N ALA A 29 -2.65 -3.67 -3.88
CA ALA A 29 -3.78 -3.51 -2.98
C ALA A 29 -4.77 -4.67 -3.17
N SER A 30 -5.18 -5.30 -2.07
CA SER A 30 -6.25 -6.29 -2.04
C SER A 30 -7.33 -5.87 -1.03
N LEU A 31 -8.59 -5.92 -1.46
CA LEU A 31 -9.72 -5.80 -0.56
C LEU A 31 -9.98 -7.20 0.04
N GLU A 32 -9.57 -7.42 1.28
CA GLU A 32 -9.70 -8.69 1.97
C GLU A 32 -11.13 -8.90 2.49
N SER A 33 -11.83 -7.82 2.83
CA SER A 33 -13.24 -7.77 3.19
C SER A 33 -13.78 -6.35 3.06
N GLU A 34 -15.10 -6.16 3.22
CA GLU A 34 -15.78 -4.85 3.07
C GLU A 34 -15.12 -3.69 3.84
N ASN A 35 -14.47 -3.98 4.98
CA ASN A 35 -13.80 -3.00 5.83
C ASN A 35 -12.29 -3.26 6.01
N LYS A 36 -11.70 -4.11 5.17
CA LYS A 36 -10.30 -4.49 5.30
C LYS A 36 -9.59 -4.36 3.98
N LEU A 37 -8.76 -3.33 3.90
CA LEU A 37 -7.87 -3.09 2.78
C LEU A 37 -6.45 -3.51 3.20
N ARG A 38 -5.87 -4.43 2.45
CA ARG A 38 -4.45 -4.76 2.55
C ARG A 38 -3.71 -4.04 1.44
N ILE A 39 -2.60 -3.41 1.79
CA ILE A 39 -1.65 -2.83 0.88
C ILE A 39 -0.30 -3.50 1.13
N GLN A 40 0.34 -3.95 0.07
CA GLN A 40 1.59 -4.68 0.13
C GLN A 40 2.62 -3.94 -0.70
N ILE A 41 3.76 -3.62 -0.08
CA ILE A 41 4.87 -2.92 -0.72
C ILE A 41 6.05 -3.90 -0.81
N ILE A 42 6.47 -4.19 -2.04
CA ILE A 42 7.54 -5.14 -2.33
C ILE A 42 8.76 -4.33 -2.78
N ILE A 43 9.89 -4.53 -2.11
CA ILE A 43 11.18 -3.92 -2.46
C ILE A 43 12.11 -5.07 -2.85
N SER A 44 12.63 -5.13 -4.07
CA SER A 44 13.29 -6.38 -4.52
C SER A 44 14.53 -6.82 -3.73
N ASP A 45 15.17 -5.91 -2.98
CA ASP A 45 16.34 -6.20 -2.13
C ASP A 45 16.00 -6.44 -0.65
N LYS A 46 14.76 -6.19 -0.24
CA LYS A 46 14.30 -6.28 1.14
C LYS A 46 13.00 -7.06 1.15
N ASN A 47 12.93 -8.10 1.98
CA ASN A 47 11.69 -8.87 2.17
C ASN A 47 10.46 -7.94 2.26
N GLU A 48 9.35 -8.44 1.76
CA GLU A 48 8.07 -7.75 1.62
C GLU A 48 7.62 -6.97 2.87
N LEU A 49 7.12 -5.74 2.66
CA LEU A 49 6.50 -4.90 3.69
C LEU A 49 4.98 -4.93 3.53
N ASP A 50 4.31 -5.56 4.47
CA ASP A 50 2.85 -5.62 4.53
C ASP A 50 2.26 -4.51 5.40
N ILE A 51 1.35 -3.71 4.83
CA ILE A 51 0.57 -2.68 5.53
C ILE A 51 -0.91 -3.07 5.48
N THR A 52 -1.49 -3.47 6.61
CA THR A 52 -2.94 -3.72 6.71
C THR A 52 -3.66 -2.49 7.22
N LEU A 53 -4.52 -1.90 6.40
CA LEU A 53 -5.43 -0.82 6.79
C LEU A 53 -6.79 -1.43 7.12
N ASN A 54 -7.07 -1.60 8.41
CA ASN A 54 -8.43 -1.85 8.85
C ASN A 54 -9.18 -0.52 8.74
N SER A 55 -10.24 -0.45 7.94
CA SER A 55 -11.05 0.76 7.90
C SER A 55 -11.60 1.00 9.31
N LEU A 56 -11.49 2.24 9.78
CA LEU A 56 -12.20 2.67 10.97
C LEU A 56 -13.67 2.43 10.68
N GLN A 57 -14.30 1.57 11.49
CA GLN A 57 -15.76 1.43 11.49
C GLN A 57 -16.35 2.83 11.40
N HIS A 58 -17.31 3.02 10.49
CA HIS A 58 -18.21 4.16 10.55
C HIS A 58 -18.69 4.24 12.00
N ALA A 59 -18.16 5.19 12.77
CA ALA A 59 -18.73 5.52 14.06
C ALA A 59 -20.13 6.02 13.73
N VAL A 60 -21.12 5.20 14.08
CA VAL A 60 -22.55 5.49 13.91
C VAL A 60 -22.94 6.68 14.77
#